data_AF-L0J921-F1
#
_entry.id   AF-L0J921-F1
#
_cell.length_a   1.000
_cell.length_b   1.000
_cell.length_c   1.000
_cell.angle_alpha   90.00
_cell.angle_beta   90.00
_cell.angle_gamma   90.00
#
_symmetry.space_group_name_H-M   'P 1'
#
loop_
_entity.id
_entity.type
_entity.pdbx_description
1 polymer ?
#
loop_
_entity_poly.entity_id
_entity_poly.type
_entity_poly.pdbx_seq_one_letter_code
_entity_poly.pdbx_strand_id
1 'polypeptide(L)' 'MRQLDQGESFVVTRNGVAVGELSPLRRHRFVSAAVALRAFQGAAPVNLDRLRADLDHGADQDAAPRG' A
#
# COMPACT_ATOMS: atom_id res chain seq x y z
N MET A 1 10.88 -8.04 -18.93
CA MET A 1 10.54 -6.73 -18.31
C MET A 1 9.05 -6.39 -18.40
N ARG A 2 8.33 -6.58 -19.52
CA ARG A 2 6.89 -6.23 -19.62
C ARG A 2 5.97 -6.81 -18.53
N GLN A 3 6.15 -8.06 -18.15
CA GLN A 3 5.29 -8.69 -17.13
C GLN A 3 5.53 -8.08 -15.74
N LEU A 4 6.78 -7.74 -15.42
CA LEU A 4 7.13 -6.97 -14.23
C LEU A 4 6.47 -5.59 -14.26
N ASP A 5 6.50 -4.89 -15.40
CA ASP A 5 5.80 -3.60 -15.56
C ASP A 5 4.27 -3.72 -15.42
N GLN A 6 3.72 -4.90 -15.72
CA GLN A 6 2.29 -5.21 -15.60
C GLN A 6 1.87 -5.65 -14.18
N GLY A 7 2.84 -5.82 -13.27
CA GLY A 7 2.55 -6.12 -11.87
C GLY A 7 2.93 -7.53 -11.40
N GLU A 8 3.56 -8.35 -12.24
CA GLU A 8 4.02 -9.68 -11.83
C GLU A 8 5.34 -9.60 -11.05
N SER A 9 5.46 -10.44 -10.01
CA SER A 9 6.68 -10.60 -9.22
C SER A 9 7.45 -11.85 -9.64
N PHE A 10 8.78 -11.80 -9.56
CA PHE A 10 9.67 -12.87 -10.01
C PHE A 10 10.66 -13.26 -8.92
N VAL A 11 10.92 -14.55 -8.77
CA VAL A 11 12.05 -15.05 -7.95
C VAL A 11 13.32 -15.01 -8.80
N VAL A 12 14.34 -14.31 -8.31
CA VAL A 12 15.66 -14.27 -8.95
C VAL A 12 16.49 -15.42 -8.38
N THR A 13 17.02 -16.26 -9.26
CA THR A 13 17.84 -17.42 -8.88
C THR A 13 19.26 -17.32 -9.42
N ARG A 14 20.25 -17.81 -8.67
CA ARG A 14 21.62 -18.05 -9.13
C ARG A 14 21.91 -19.54 -9.02
N ASN A 15 22.18 -20.20 -10.14
CA ASN A 15 22.40 -21.66 -10.21
C ASN A 15 21.25 -22.48 -9.59
N GLY A 16 20.00 -22.07 -9.81
CA GLY A 16 18.81 -22.74 -9.27
C GLY A 16 18.51 -22.43 -7.79
N VAL A 17 19.37 -21.69 -7.10
CA VAL A 17 19.13 -21.24 -5.72
C VAL A 17 18.51 -19.85 -5.74
N ALA A 18 17.39 -19.67 -5.05
CA ALA A 18 16.75 -18.36 -4.90
C ALA A 18 17.67 -17.40 -4.13
N VAL A 19 17.92 -16.22 -4.71
CA VAL A 19 18.78 -15.18 -4.13
C VAL A 19 18.02 -13.90 -3.82
N GLY A 20 16.80 -13.74 -4.34
CA GLY A 20 15.97 -12.58 -4.04
C GLY A 20 14.67 -12.58 -4.84
N GLU A 21 13.89 -11.51 -4.65
CA GLU A 21 12.64 -11.27 -5.36
C GLU A 21 12.72 -9.94 -6.10
N LEU A 22 12.22 -9.93 -7.33
CA LEU A 22 11.99 -8.72 -8.10
C LEU A 22 10.49 -8.46 -8.16
N SER A 23 10.06 -7.48 -7.38
CA SER A 23 8.67 -7.03 -7.31
C SER A 23 8.49 -5.69 -8.04
N PRO A 24 7.36 -5.48 -8.74
CA PRO A 24 7.06 -4.19 -9.36
C PRO A 24 7.00 -3.07 -8.33
N LEU A 25 7.57 -1.91 -8.66
CA LEU A 25 7.39 -0.73 -7.83
C LEU A 25 5.92 -0.29 -7.87
N ARG A 26 5.25 -0.31 -6.71
CA ARG A 26 3.89 0.22 -6.55
C ARG A 26 3.91 1.72 -6.81
N ARG A 27 3.60 2.14 -8.03
CA ARG A 27 3.31 3.56 -8.30
C ARG A 27 2.01 3.90 -7.58
N HIS A 28 2.09 4.82 -6.62
CA HIS A 28 0.91 5.46 -6.06
C HIS A 28 0.15 6.11 -7.22
N ARG A 29 -0.99 5.54 -7.59
CA ARG A 29 -1.86 6.15 -8.59
C ARG A 29 -2.62 7.27 -7.91
N PHE A 30 -2.65 8.42 -8.56
CA PHE A 30 -3.52 9.50 -8.14
C PHE A 30 -4.97 9.01 -8.17
N VAL A 31 -5.65 9.10 -7.02
CA VAL A 31 -7.08 8.84 -6.88
C VAL A 31 -7.76 10.17 -6.63
N SER A 32 -8.66 10.58 -7.51
CA SER A 32 -9.42 11.81 -7.30
C SER A 32 -10.42 11.64 -6.15
N ALA A 33 -10.77 12.74 -5.49
CA ALA A 33 -11.79 12.73 -4.45
C ALA A 33 -13.12 12.09 -4.91
N ALA A 34 -13.51 12.34 -6.17
CA ALA A 34 -14.72 11.74 -6.75
C ALA A 34 -14.64 10.21 -6.87
N VAL A 35 -13.47 9.66 -7.25
CA VAL A 35 -13.26 8.22 -7.31
C VAL A 35 -13.27 7.61 -5.91
N ALA A 36 -12.61 8.26 -4.95
CA ALA A 36 -12.62 7.83 -3.56
C ALA A 36 -14.05 7.80 -2.99
N LEU A 37 -14.80 8.90 -3.13
CA LEU A 37 -16.19 8.97 -2.68
C LEU A 37 -17.06 7.89 -3.32
N ARG A 38 -16.88 7.62 -4.62
CA ARG A 38 -17.61 6.55 -5.32
C ARG A 38 -17.30 5.17 -4.74
N ALA A 39 -16.03 4.89 -4.45
CA ALA A 39 -15.62 3.61 -3.86
C ALA A 39 -16.26 3.35 -2.48
N PHE A 40 -16.56 4.41 -1.72
CA PHE A 40 -17.13 4.32 -0.37
C PHE A 40 -18.66 4.53 -0.31
N GLN A 41 -19.38 4.63 -1.44
CA GLN A 41 -20.83 4.92 -1.44
C GLN A 41 -21.67 3.91 -0.65
N GLY A 42 -21.26 2.63 -0.61
CA GLY A 42 -21.94 1.57 0.12
C GLY A 42 -21.30 1.22 1.47
N ALA A 43 -20.28 1.96 1.91
CA ALA A 43 -19.60 1.68 3.15
C ALA A 43 -20.44 2.10 4.36
N ALA A 44 -20.26 1.40 5.48
CA ALA A 44 -20.85 1.82 6.74
C ALA A 44 -20.31 3.19 7.17
N PRO A 45 -21.12 4.05 7.81
CA PRO A 45 -20.65 5.33 8.32
C PRO A 45 -19.58 5.11 9.39
N VAL A 46 -18.53 5.92 9.33
CA VAL A 46 -17.44 5.89 10.31
C VAL A 46 -17.54 7.13 11.20
N ASN A 47 -17.47 6.92 12.52
CA ASN A 47 -17.32 8.04 13.46
C ASN A 47 -15.88 8.55 13.35
N LEU A 48 -15.74 9.76 12.79
CA LEU A 48 -14.43 10.36 12.51
C LEU A 48 -13.61 10.63 13.77
N ASP A 49 -14.25 11.07 14.85
CA ASP A 49 -13.56 11.40 16.10
C ASP A 49 -13.02 10.14 16.77
N ARG A 50 -13.82 9.07 16.80
CA ARG A 50 -13.38 7.76 17.29
C ARG A 50 -12.25 7.19 16.43
N LEU A 51 -12.40 7.23 15.11
CA LEU A 51 -11.37 6.76 14.19
C LEU A 51 -10.03 7.45 14.44
N ARG A 52 -10.05 8.78 14.61
CA ARG A 52 -8.83 9.55 14.91
C ARG A 52 -8.21 9.13 16.24
N ALA A 53 -9.01 9.04 17.30
CA ALA A 53 -8.52 8.62 18.61
C ALA A 53 -7.87 7.22 18.57
N ASP A 54 -8.47 6.27 17.85
CA ASP A 54 -7.94 4.91 17.70
C ASP A 54 -6.59 4.92 16.94
N LEU A 55 -6.49 5.71 15.87
CA LEU A 55 -5.26 5.88 15.10
C LEU A 55 -4.15 6.54 15.93
N ASP A 56 -4.46 7.61 16.65
CA ASP A 56 -3.51 8.33 17.48
C ASP A 56 -3.02 7.48 18.65
N HIS A 57 -3.85 6.56 19.15
CA HIS A 57 -3.45 5.62 20.20
C HIS A 57 -2.49 4.53 19.70
N GLY A 58 -2.77 3.98 18.51
CA GLY A 58 -2.03 2.81 18.00
C GLY A 58 -0.81 3.15 17.13
N ALA A 59 -0.77 4.34 16.52
CA ALA A 59 0.33 4.76 15.68
C ALA A 59 1.38 5.51 16.49
N ASP A 60 2.60 4.99 16.49
CA ASP A 60 3.78 5.75 16.88
C ASP A 60 4.00 6.86 15.83
N GLN A 61 3.69 8.09 16.25
CA GLN A 61 3.75 9.32 15.45
C GLN A 61 5.15 9.93 15.39
N ASP A 62 6.19 9.19 15.82
CA ASP A 62 7.56 9.67 15.65
C ASP A 62 7.85 9.87 14.15
N ALA A 63 8.26 11.10 13.82
CA ALA A 63 8.63 11.50 12.47
C ALA A 63 10.03 10.98 12.07
N ALA A 64 10.76 10.38 13.01
CA ALA A 64 12.01 9.70 12.72
C ALA A 64 11.78 8.58 11.68
N PRO A 65 12.57 8.55 10.58
CA PRO A 65 12.49 7.47 9.61
C PRO A 65 12.74 6.13 10.29
N ARG A 66 11.83 5.17 10.11
CA ARG A 66 12.09 3.77 10.48
C ARG A 66 13.03 3.20 9.42
N GLY A 67 14.29 3.00 9.81
CA GLY A 67 15.38 2.52 8.96
C GLY A 67 15.17 1.11 8.43
#